data_AF-A0A8H6NQ44-F1
#
_entry.id   AF-A0A8H6NQ44-F1
#
_cell.length_a   1.000
_cell.length_b   1.000
_cell.length_c   1.000
_cell.angle_alpha   90.00
_cell.angle_beta   90.00
_cell.angle_gamma   90.00
#
_symmetry.space_group_name_H-M   'P 1'
#
loop_
_entity.id
_entity.type
_entity.pdbx_description
1 polymer ?
#
loop_
_entity_poly.entity_id
_entity_poly.type
_entity_poly.pdbx_seq_one_letter_code
_entity_poly.pdbx_strand_id
1 'polypeptide(L)'
;MSHPRIEEVEDSDLEASDPSEGDIDEFNDSDIMRRVEPKSAAPAGAAASRINPANIPSSTAAPRPGGSEFQTTADPKQYADFQCLYPVYFDARRTRAEGRRVPRELAVMNPIAREVVNACAALRLPTLFEPAKFHPKDWANPGRVKIRIRFGGEAGRGKDGGKASPNQAPYGMPEIKNKHHLYILVAKHLKANPTTEDSPALRARVQGAPAADPSKPWPKPAVPRGWKMGELLPYISPAMTGGGVSENLFKDMMKEMQGGGDPMAALMGGEQAGGSNEKPSKKKKGKGKA
;
A
#
# COMPACT_ATOMS: atom_id res chain seq x y z
N MET A 1 -56.63 30.94 -10.88
CA MET A 1 -55.36 30.92 -10.13
C MET A 1 -55.58 30.00 -8.94
N SER A 2 -54.94 28.84 -8.96
CA SER A 2 -55.09 27.76 -7.97
C SER A 2 -54.46 28.17 -6.64
N HIS A 3 -55.25 28.16 -5.57
CA HIS A 3 -54.75 28.34 -4.20
C HIS A 3 -54.08 27.05 -3.72
N PRO A 4 -52.82 27.09 -3.26
CA PRO A 4 -52.18 25.96 -2.60
C PRO A 4 -52.83 25.73 -1.22
N ARG A 5 -53.28 24.50 -0.97
CA ARG A 5 -53.68 24.00 0.36
C ARG A 5 -52.49 23.27 0.96
N ILE A 6 -52.11 23.64 2.17
CA ILE A 6 -51.06 22.97 2.96
C ILE A 6 -51.81 21.96 3.85
N GLU A 7 -51.52 20.69 3.67
CA GLU A 7 -52.01 19.60 4.52
C GLU A 7 -51.03 19.46 5.67
N GLU A 8 -51.49 19.71 6.90
CA GLU A 8 -50.70 19.50 8.11
C GLU A 8 -50.63 17.99 8.36
N VAL A 9 -49.45 17.41 8.19
CA VAL A 9 -49.17 16.02 8.54
C VAL A 9 -48.82 16.02 10.02
N GLU A 10 -49.72 15.48 10.84
CA GLU A 10 -49.54 15.33 12.28
C GLU A 10 -48.30 14.46 12.59
N ASP A 11 -47.50 14.92 13.55
CA ASP A 11 -46.32 14.28 14.09
C ASP A 11 -46.65 12.89 14.67
N SER A 12 -46.18 11.84 14.00
CA SER A 12 -46.12 10.49 14.57
C SER A 12 -44.79 10.30 15.27
N ASP A 13 -44.83 10.44 16.59
CA ASP A 13 -43.81 10.08 17.58
C ASP A 13 -43.34 8.63 17.39
N LEU A 14 -42.13 8.48 16.84
CA LEU A 14 -41.41 7.20 16.74
C LEU A 14 -40.35 7.18 17.83
N GLU A 15 -40.79 6.94 19.06
CA GLU A 15 -40.00 6.41 20.17
C GLU A 15 -39.40 5.04 19.76
N ALA A 16 -38.31 5.09 19.00
CA ALA A 16 -37.44 3.94 18.82
C ALA A 16 -36.62 3.79 20.12
N SER A 17 -37.05 2.85 20.96
CA SER A 17 -36.44 2.45 22.22
C SER A 17 -34.91 2.55 22.20
N ASP A 18 -34.38 3.51 22.95
CA ASP A 18 -32.96 3.56 23.30
C ASP A 18 -32.67 2.38 24.25
N PRO A 19 -31.82 1.41 23.88
CA PRO A 19 -31.45 0.36 24.81
C PRO A 19 -30.75 0.99 26.02
N SER A 20 -31.26 0.74 27.22
CA SER A 20 -30.73 1.32 28.45
C SER A 20 -29.20 1.19 28.51
N GLU A 21 -28.51 2.31 28.67
CA GLU A 21 -27.09 2.31 29.02
C GLU A 21 -26.91 1.47 30.28
N GLY A 22 -26.30 0.29 30.14
CA GLY A 22 -25.93 -0.54 31.27
C GLY A 22 -24.96 0.23 32.15
N ASP A 23 -25.29 0.33 33.44
CA ASP A 23 -24.50 1.05 34.43
C ASP A 23 -23.11 0.41 34.54
N ILE A 24 -22.09 1.17 34.13
CA ILE A 24 -20.68 0.73 34.08
C ILE A 24 -20.11 0.42 35.48
N ASP A 25 -20.82 0.79 36.54
CA ASP A 25 -20.43 0.54 37.94
C ASP A 25 -20.81 -0.87 38.44
N GLU A 26 -21.63 -1.64 37.70
CA GLU A 26 -21.98 -3.05 38.05
C GLU A 26 -21.01 -4.08 37.44
N PHE A 27 -19.99 -3.62 36.69
CA PHE A 27 -18.95 -4.51 36.15
C PHE A 27 -17.98 -4.96 37.26
N ASN A 28 -18.28 -6.10 37.87
CA ASN A 28 -17.44 -6.67 38.93
C ASN A 28 -16.17 -7.30 38.32
N ASP A 29 -14.99 -6.80 38.72
CA ASP A 29 -13.67 -7.19 38.19
C ASP A 29 -13.35 -8.69 38.31
N SER A 30 -14.16 -9.44 39.07
CA SER A 30 -14.11 -10.90 39.21
C SER A 30 -14.71 -11.68 38.04
N ASP A 31 -15.51 -11.05 37.18
CA ASP A 31 -16.17 -11.69 36.02
C ASP A 31 -15.28 -11.70 34.76
N ILE A 32 -14.09 -11.12 34.86
CA ILE A 32 -13.04 -11.21 33.83
C ILE A 32 -12.47 -12.64 33.88
N MET A 33 -12.91 -13.50 32.96
CA MET A 33 -12.33 -14.82 32.73
C MET A 33 -10.80 -14.75 32.60
N ARG A 34 -10.08 -15.11 33.66
CA ARG A 34 -8.62 -15.29 33.63
C ARG A 34 -8.29 -16.40 32.64
N ARG A 35 -7.46 -16.09 31.65
CA ARG A 35 -6.78 -17.10 30.82
C ARG A 35 -5.96 -18.00 31.75
N VAL A 36 -6.42 -19.23 31.95
CA VAL A 36 -5.65 -20.30 32.58
C VAL A 36 -4.55 -20.68 31.60
N GLU A 37 -3.29 -20.48 31.98
CA GLU A 37 -2.17 -21.04 31.24
C GLU A 37 -2.19 -22.57 31.37
N PRO A 38 -2.24 -23.35 30.28
CA PRO A 38 -2.15 -24.79 30.39
C PRO A 38 -0.74 -25.16 30.86
N LYS A 39 -0.70 -25.79 32.03
CA LYS A 39 0.44 -26.48 32.62
C LYS A 39 1.04 -27.41 31.57
N SER A 40 2.30 -27.19 31.24
CA SER A 40 3.07 -27.97 30.28
C SER A 40 3.13 -29.45 30.68
N ALA A 41 2.34 -30.28 30.02
CA ALA A 41 2.50 -31.73 29.98
C ALA A 41 3.00 -32.10 28.58
N ALA A 42 4.12 -32.82 28.52
CA ALA A 42 4.72 -33.29 27.29
C ALA A 42 3.83 -34.34 26.59
N PRO A 43 3.65 -34.27 25.26
CA PRO A 43 3.30 -35.43 24.46
C PRO A 43 4.52 -35.95 23.70
N ALA A 44 4.72 -37.25 23.82
CA ALA A 44 5.60 -38.02 22.97
C ALA A 44 5.02 -38.14 21.54
N GLY A 45 5.91 -38.01 20.55
CA GLY A 45 5.88 -38.75 19.28
C GLY A 45 4.78 -38.43 18.24
N ALA A 46 5.10 -37.54 17.29
CA ALA A 46 4.70 -37.67 15.89
C ALA A 46 5.62 -36.83 15.00
N ALA A 47 6.02 -37.40 13.86
CA ALA A 47 7.13 -36.95 13.03
C ALA A 47 6.97 -35.54 12.43
N ALA A 48 7.91 -34.65 12.72
CA ALA A 48 8.04 -33.36 12.06
C ALA A 48 8.80 -33.50 10.73
N SER A 49 8.14 -33.12 9.64
CA SER A 49 8.78 -32.80 8.36
C SER A 49 9.77 -31.66 8.59
N ARG A 50 11.06 -31.99 8.66
CA ARG A 50 12.14 -31.00 8.84
C ARG A 50 12.34 -30.23 7.53
N ILE A 51 11.65 -29.11 7.36
CA ILE A 51 12.10 -28.07 6.43
C ILE A 51 13.26 -27.35 7.10
N ASN A 52 14.47 -27.60 6.61
CA ASN A 52 15.70 -26.99 7.11
C ASN A 52 15.82 -25.57 6.50
N PRO A 53 15.79 -24.48 7.30
CA PRO A 53 15.82 -23.10 6.77
C PRO A 53 17.14 -22.73 6.08
N ALA A 54 18.15 -23.62 6.15
CA ALA A 54 19.43 -23.46 5.43
C ALA A 54 19.34 -23.70 3.92
N ASN A 55 18.22 -24.22 3.39
CA ASN A 55 18.08 -24.59 1.97
C ASN A 55 17.21 -23.63 1.14
N ILE A 56 16.88 -22.44 1.66
CA ILE A 56 16.25 -21.39 0.85
C ILE A 56 17.39 -20.70 0.08
N PRO A 57 17.45 -20.78 -1.27
CA PRO A 57 18.43 -20.01 -2.01
C PRO A 57 18.10 -18.52 -1.86
N SER A 58 18.82 -17.84 -0.97
CA SER A 58 18.92 -16.40 -0.97
C SER A 58 19.58 -16.00 -2.28
N SER A 59 18.76 -15.66 -3.28
CA SER A 59 19.25 -14.93 -4.43
C SER A 59 19.74 -13.57 -3.94
N THR A 60 21.04 -13.46 -3.71
CA THR A 60 21.75 -12.21 -3.51
C THR A 60 21.62 -11.41 -4.80
N ALA A 61 20.52 -10.64 -4.89
CA ALA A 61 20.37 -9.64 -5.91
C ALA A 61 21.47 -8.60 -5.69
N ALA A 62 22.44 -8.55 -6.60
CA ALA A 62 23.46 -7.53 -6.61
C ALA A 62 22.80 -6.13 -6.57
N PRO A 63 23.32 -5.18 -5.77
CA PRO A 63 22.74 -3.85 -5.70
C PRO A 63 22.94 -3.16 -7.05
N ARG A 64 21.83 -2.86 -7.73
CA ARG A 64 21.84 -2.03 -8.94
C ARG A 64 22.03 -0.57 -8.51
N PRO A 65 22.96 0.18 -9.13
CA PRO A 65 23.13 1.59 -8.80
C PRO A 65 21.91 2.36 -9.33
N GLY A 66 21.12 2.95 -8.43
CA GLY A 66 20.02 3.87 -8.79
C GLY A 66 18.65 3.60 -8.14
N GLY A 67 18.47 2.51 -7.40
CA GLY A 67 17.26 2.28 -6.61
C GLY A 67 17.43 2.78 -5.18
N SER A 68 16.64 3.75 -4.73
CA SER A 68 16.56 4.05 -3.29
C SER A 68 15.81 2.90 -2.60
N GLU A 69 16.55 1.91 -2.11
CA GLU A 69 16.00 0.81 -1.30
C GLU A 69 15.47 1.36 0.02
N PHE A 70 14.25 0.96 0.39
CA PHE A 70 13.60 1.40 1.61
C PHE A 70 13.87 0.42 2.74
N GLN A 71 14.47 0.90 3.83
CA GLN A 71 14.60 0.12 5.05
C GLN A 71 13.26 0.08 5.78
N THR A 72 12.67 -1.10 5.91
CA THR A 72 11.55 -1.35 6.83
C THR A 72 12.08 -1.28 8.26
N THR A 73 11.57 -0.36 9.07
CA THR A 73 12.05 -0.14 10.43
C THR A 73 11.54 -1.22 11.38
N ALA A 74 12.45 -1.91 12.07
CA ALA A 74 12.11 -2.90 13.09
C ALA A 74 11.47 -2.28 14.35
N ASP A 75 11.82 -1.01 14.68
CA ASP A 75 11.34 -0.33 15.89
C ASP A 75 10.57 0.97 15.60
N PRO A 76 9.23 0.99 15.73
CA PRO A 76 8.42 2.20 15.56
C PRO A 76 8.75 3.33 16.55
N LYS A 77 9.26 2.99 17.73
CA LYS A 77 9.55 3.94 18.82
C LYS A 77 10.62 4.96 18.44
N GLN A 78 11.61 4.56 17.64
CA GLN A 78 12.70 5.45 17.20
C GLN A 78 12.19 6.66 16.38
N TYR A 79 11.03 6.52 15.75
CA TYR A 79 10.46 7.54 14.87
C TYR A 79 9.16 8.13 15.44
N ALA A 80 8.92 7.99 16.74
CA ALA A 80 7.73 8.54 17.40
C ALA A 80 7.73 10.07 17.38
N ASP A 81 8.89 10.70 17.61
CA ASP A 81 9.04 12.16 17.67
C ASP A 81 9.13 12.84 16.29
N PHE A 82 9.16 12.04 15.22
CA PHE A 82 9.26 12.54 13.85
C PHE A 82 7.95 13.16 13.40
N GLN A 83 8.05 14.26 12.66
CA GLN A 83 6.90 14.92 12.07
C GLN A 83 6.38 14.13 10.88
N CYS A 84 5.07 13.92 10.82
CA CYS A 84 4.44 13.25 9.69
C CYS A 84 4.08 14.26 8.59
N LEU A 85 4.44 13.93 7.35
CA LEU A 85 3.94 14.53 6.12
C LEU A 85 3.13 13.50 5.34
N TYR A 86 2.04 13.97 4.74
CA TYR A 86 1.22 13.20 3.82
C TYR A 86 1.07 13.98 2.50
N PRO A 87 0.90 13.29 1.35
CA PRO A 87 0.75 13.95 0.05
C PRO A 87 -0.39 14.96 0.00
N VAL A 88 -1.53 14.65 0.64
CA VAL A 88 -2.72 15.51 0.72
C VAL A 88 -2.43 16.92 1.28
N TYR A 89 -1.34 17.09 2.04
CA TYR A 89 -0.95 18.40 2.57
C TYR A 89 -0.57 19.40 1.46
N PHE A 90 -0.14 18.88 0.32
CA PHE A 90 0.37 19.65 -0.82
C PHE A 90 -0.59 19.65 -2.02
N ASP A 91 -1.75 18.99 -1.91
CA ASP A 91 -2.67 18.81 -3.04
C ASP A 91 -3.49 20.07 -3.32
N ALA A 92 -3.40 20.61 -4.54
CA ALA A 92 -4.16 21.79 -4.94
C ALA A 92 -5.64 21.49 -5.24
N ARG A 93 -6.04 20.22 -5.43
CA ARG A 93 -7.45 19.82 -5.59
C ARG A 93 -8.21 19.86 -4.26
N ARG A 94 -7.48 19.82 -3.15
CA ARG A 94 -8.02 19.80 -1.78
C ARG A 94 -8.11 21.19 -1.20
N THR A 95 -9.16 21.47 -0.45
CA THR A 95 -9.25 22.65 0.42
C THR A 95 -8.42 22.46 1.70
N ARG A 96 -8.28 23.51 2.52
CA ARG A 96 -7.62 23.41 3.83
C ARG A 96 -8.37 22.46 4.77
N ALA A 97 -9.71 22.51 4.73
CA ALA A 97 -10.59 21.62 5.48
C ALA A 97 -10.43 20.15 5.04
N GLU A 98 -10.22 19.92 3.75
CA GLU A 98 -10.03 18.58 3.17
C GLU A 98 -8.62 18.00 3.41
N GLY A 99 -7.64 18.80 3.84
CA GLY A 99 -6.32 18.28 4.22
C GLY A 99 -5.15 19.13 3.78
N ARG A 100 -5.33 20.04 2.81
CA ARG A 100 -4.25 20.93 2.35
C ARG A 100 -3.68 21.74 3.51
N ARG A 101 -2.36 21.89 3.56
CA ARG A 101 -1.62 22.62 4.60
C ARG A 101 -0.80 23.80 4.08
N VAL A 102 -0.70 23.94 2.76
CA VAL A 102 0.01 25.03 2.09
C VAL A 102 -0.96 26.00 1.39
N PRO A 103 -0.52 27.25 1.10
CA PRO A 103 -1.26 28.16 0.23
C PRO A 103 -1.54 27.54 -1.13
N ARG A 104 -2.65 27.93 -1.76
CA ARG A 104 -3.08 27.35 -3.05
C ARG A 104 -2.03 27.56 -4.15
N GLU A 105 -1.32 28.67 -4.13
CA GLU A 105 -0.27 29.04 -5.10
C GLU A 105 0.96 28.12 -5.05
N LEU A 106 1.21 27.47 -3.90
CA LEU A 106 2.32 26.53 -3.71
C LEU A 106 1.87 25.08 -3.75
N ALA A 107 0.56 24.83 -3.75
CA ALA A 107 0.02 23.49 -3.85
C ALA A 107 0.18 22.96 -5.29
N VAL A 108 0.33 21.65 -5.43
CA VAL A 108 0.63 20.98 -6.69
C VAL A 108 -0.48 19.98 -7.05
N MET A 109 -0.57 19.64 -8.33
CA MET A 109 -1.42 18.54 -8.80
C MET A 109 -0.73 17.21 -8.57
N ASN A 110 -1.52 16.20 -8.18
CA ASN A 110 -1.08 14.82 -7.98
C ASN A 110 0.20 14.69 -7.10
N PRO A 111 0.29 15.34 -5.92
CA PRO A 111 1.44 15.10 -5.05
C PRO A 111 1.49 13.62 -4.67
N ILE A 112 2.66 12.99 -4.74
CA ILE A 112 2.86 11.61 -4.27
C ILE A 112 3.93 11.57 -3.19
N ALA A 113 3.83 10.60 -2.29
CA ALA A 113 4.70 10.56 -1.12
C ALA A 113 6.18 10.33 -1.49
N ARG A 114 6.45 9.65 -2.61
CA ARG A 114 7.82 9.46 -3.10
C ARG A 114 8.49 10.77 -3.51
N GLU A 115 7.76 11.70 -4.11
CA GLU A 115 8.30 13.04 -4.39
C GLU A 115 8.50 13.86 -3.11
N VAL A 116 7.68 13.64 -2.08
CA VAL A 116 7.91 14.24 -0.77
C VAL A 116 9.22 13.71 -0.17
N VAL A 117 9.54 12.41 -0.34
CA VAL A 117 10.85 11.86 0.05
C VAL A 117 11.99 12.52 -0.72
N ASN A 118 11.87 12.68 -2.04
CA ASN A 118 12.87 13.37 -2.88
C ASN A 118 13.11 14.81 -2.41
N ALA A 119 12.03 15.53 -2.09
CA ALA A 119 12.11 16.88 -1.53
C ALA A 119 12.88 16.91 -0.20
N CYS A 120 12.62 15.95 0.68
CA CYS A 120 13.32 15.87 1.95
C CYS A 120 14.80 15.49 1.79
N ALA A 121 15.09 14.59 0.85
CA ALA A 121 16.46 14.22 0.50
C ALA A 121 17.24 15.42 -0.07
N ALA A 122 16.61 16.24 -0.92
CA ALA A 122 17.20 17.48 -1.44
C ALA A 122 17.49 18.49 -0.31
N LEU A 123 16.66 18.50 0.75
CA LEU A 123 16.88 19.30 1.96
C LEU A 123 17.81 18.62 2.98
N ARG A 124 18.35 17.43 2.67
CA ARG A 124 19.21 16.59 3.53
C ARG A 124 18.57 16.20 4.87
N LEU A 125 17.23 16.16 4.91
CA LEU A 125 16.49 15.82 6.12
C LEU A 125 16.45 14.30 6.32
N PRO A 126 16.75 13.79 7.53
CA PRO A 126 16.55 12.38 7.84
C PRO A 126 15.06 12.02 7.77
N THR A 127 14.72 11.06 6.90
CA THR A 127 13.34 10.65 6.67
C THR A 127 13.12 9.16 6.77
N LEU A 128 11.97 8.77 7.29
CA LEU A 128 11.42 7.43 7.20
C LEU A 128 10.21 7.46 6.25
N PHE A 129 10.19 6.57 5.27
CA PHE A 129 9.09 6.43 4.33
C PHE A 129 8.23 5.20 4.65
N GLU A 130 6.93 5.40 4.80
CA GLU A 130 5.95 4.37 5.06
C GLU A 130 4.95 4.31 3.88
N PRO A 131 5.22 3.52 2.83
CA PRO A 131 4.44 3.54 1.59
C PRO A 131 2.99 3.10 1.76
N ALA A 132 2.69 2.20 2.69
CA ALA A 132 1.35 1.63 2.87
C ALA A 132 0.43 2.44 3.81
N LYS A 133 0.88 3.60 4.32
CA LYS A 133 0.11 4.41 5.28
C LYS A 133 -0.69 5.48 4.56
N PHE A 134 -1.93 5.70 4.98
CA PHE A 134 -2.84 6.67 4.37
C PHE A 134 -3.15 7.82 5.32
N HIS A 135 -3.54 8.96 4.75
CA HIS A 135 -4.16 10.02 5.53
C HIS A 135 -5.67 9.74 5.62
N PRO A 136 -6.34 9.94 6.78
CA PRO A 136 -7.77 9.66 6.92
C PRO A 136 -8.68 10.40 5.93
N LYS A 137 -8.22 11.56 5.45
CA LYS A 137 -8.93 12.38 4.43
C LYS A 137 -8.54 12.06 2.98
N ASP A 138 -7.66 11.08 2.77
CA ASP A 138 -7.20 10.69 1.43
C ASP A 138 -6.86 9.19 1.40
N TRP A 139 -7.88 8.38 1.16
CA TRP A 139 -7.78 6.92 1.10
C TRP A 139 -7.11 6.43 -0.19
N ALA A 140 -7.11 7.26 -1.25
CA ALA A 140 -6.65 6.86 -2.57
C ALA A 140 -5.15 7.10 -2.76
N ASN A 141 -4.55 8.06 -2.04
CA ASN A 141 -3.14 8.40 -2.22
C ASN A 141 -2.27 7.89 -1.06
N PRO A 142 -1.66 6.69 -1.19
CA PRO A 142 -0.84 6.10 -0.16
C PRO A 142 0.48 6.85 0.05
N GLY A 143 0.98 6.74 1.27
CA GLY A 143 2.32 7.09 1.68
C GLY A 143 2.35 8.11 2.81
N ARG A 144 3.22 7.85 3.78
CA ARG A 144 3.54 8.77 4.87
C ARG A 144 5.04 8.96 4.94
N VAL A 145 5.49 10.20 5.10
CA VAL A 145 6.90 10.52 5.30
C VAL A 145 7.07 11.08 6.69
N LYS A 146 7.87 10.41 7.51
CA LYS A 146 8.26 10.87 8.85
C LYS A 146 9.60 11.59 8.76
N ILE A 147 9.70 12.78 9.37
CA ILE A 147 10.87 13.66 9.24
C ILE A 147 11.34 14.13 10.61
N ARG A 148 12.64 14.08 10.82
CA ARG A 148 13.28 14.74 11.96
C ARG A 148 13.59 16.20 11.61
N ILE A 149 12.99 17.13 12.35
CA ILE A 149 13.25 18.58 12.19
C ILE A 149 14.02 19.18 13.38
N ARG A 150 14.13 18.44 14.48
CA ARG A 150 14.85 18.85 15.69
C ARG A 150 16.03 17.93 15.92
N PHE A 151 17.20 18.53 16.02
CA PHE A 151 18.47 17.85 16.17
C PHE A 151 19.03 18.27 17.53
N GLY A 152 19.32 17.29 18.39
CA GLY A 152 19.74 17.49 19.78
C GLY A 152 19.30 16.31 20.64
N GLY A 153 20.22 15.78 21.45
CA GLY A 153 20.07 14.53 22.21
C GLY A 153 19.81 13.29 21.34
N GLU A 154 19.67 12.13 21.99
CA GLU A 154 19.42 10.83 21.30
C GLU A 154 18.09 10.80 20.52
N ALA A 155 17.12 11.68 20.83
CA ALA A 155 15.77 11.63 20.26
C ALA A 155 15.19 12.98 19.77
N GLY A 156 15.98 14.05 19.64
CA GLY A 156 15.41 15.39 19.41
C GLY A 156 14.87 16.05 20.69
N ARG A 157 15.27 15.53 21.85
CA ARG A 157 15.18 16.19 23.16
C ARG A 157 16.51 16.87 23.48
N GLY A 158 16.46 18.06 24.05
CA GLY A 158 17.63 18.74 24.60
C GLY A 158 18.29 17.89 25.68
N LYS A 159 19.53 18.24 26.03
CA LYS A 159 20.35 17.55 27.03
C LYS A 159 19.62 17.37 28.38
N ASP A 160 18.69 18.28 28.69
CA ASP A 160 17.92 18.32 29.94
C ASP A 160 16.46 17.81 29.78
N GLY A 161 16.15 17.07 28.72
CA GLY A 161 14.79 16.58 28.45
C GLY A 161 13.82 17.62 27.84
N GLY A 162 14.25 18.89 27.71
CA GLY A 162 13.53 19.94 26.99
C GLY A 162 13.47 19.73 25.47
N LYS A 163 12.90 20.68 24.71
CA LYS A 163 12.94 20.61 23.23
C LYS A 163 14.38 20.79 22.74
N ALA A 164 14.86 19.94 21.83
CA ALA A 164 16.18 20.13 21.24
C ALA A 164 16.28 21.49 20.54
N SER A 165 17.44 22.15 20.70
CA SER A 165 17.70 23.46 20.10
C SER A 165 17.72 23.34 18.58
N PRO A 166 17.05 24.26 17.84
CA PRO A 166 17.13 24.28 16.37
C PRO A 166 18.57 24.47 15.84
N ASN A 167 19.50 24.94 16.68
CA ASN A 167 20.88 25.27 16.29
C ASN A 167 21.86 24.09 16.24
N GLN A 168 21.43 22.84 16.43
CA GLN A 168 22.30 21.66 16.24
C GLN A 168 22.00 20.89 14.95
N ALA A 169 21.40 21.54 13.95
CA ALA A 169 21.20 20.90 12.65
C ALA A 169 22.56 20.51 12.03
N PRO A 170 22.72 19.27 11.52
CA PRO A 170 23.88 18.88 10.75
C PRO A 170 24.22 19.86 9.61
N TYR A 171 25.52 19.98 9.32
CA TYR A 171 26.02 20.88 8.28
C TYR A 171 25.35 20.65 6.92
N GLY A 172 24.97 21.75 6.25
CA GLY A 172 24.35 21.72 4.93
C GLY A 172 22.84 21.47 4.91
N MET A 173 22.17 21.34 6.06
CA MET A 173 20.71 21.40 6.14
C MET A 173 20.22 22.85 6.23
N PRO A 174 19.10 23.19 5.56
CA PRO A 174 18.49 24.51 5.68
C PRO A 174 17.86 24.69 7.07
N GLU A 175 17.80 25.93 7.53
CA GLU A 175 17.18 26.28 8.80
C GLU A 175 15.64 26.09 8.73
N ILE A 176 15.10 25.17 9.54
CA ILE A 176 13.66 24.92 9.62
C ILE A 176 13.10 25.55 10.90
N LYS A 177 12.58 26.77 10.77
CA LYS A 177 12.00 27.54 11.89
C LYS A 177 10.79 26.87 12.53
N ASN A 178 9.88 26.32 11.72
CA ASN A 178 8.66 25.68 12.20
C ASN A 178 8.09 24.69 11.17
N LYS A 179 7.03 23.98 11.57
CA LYS A 179 6.37 22.98 10.72
C LYS A 179 5.81 23.56 9.42
N HIS A 180 5.27 24.78 9.47
CA HIS A 180 4.74 25.42 8.27
C HIS A 180 5.86 25.78 7.29
N HIS A 181 7.01 26.25 7.77
CA HIS A 181 8.19 26.51 6.95
C HIS A 181 8.66 25.25 6.22
N LEU A 182 8.71 24.11 6.92
CA LEU A 182 8.98 22.81 6.29
C LEU A 182 7.99 22.52 5.14
N TYR A 183 6.69 22.73 5.37
CA TYR A 183 5.70 22.51 4.30
C TYR A 183 5.95 23.40 3.08
N ILE A 184 6.31 24.67 3.30
CA ILE A 184 6.62 25.60 2.20
C ILE A 184 7.86 25.15 1.42
N LEU A 185 8.92 24.70 2.09
CA LEU A 185 10.12 24.19 1.43
C LEU A 185 9.83 22.96 0.58
N VAL A 186 9.07 22.00 1.14
CA VAL A 186 8.65 20.80 0.39
C VAL A 186 7.76 21.18 -0.78
N ALA A 187 6.77 22.07 -0.58
CA ALA A 187 5.87 22.50 -1.65
C ALA A 187 6.61 23.20 -2.80
N LYS A 188 7.61 24.03 -2.50
CA LYS A 188 8.47 24.64 -3.53
C LYS A 188 9.21 23.58 -4.35
N HIS A 189 9.76 22.55 -3.69
CA HIS A 189 10.41 21.45 -4.39
C HIS A 189 9.44 20.67 -5.27
N LEU A 190 8.26 20.33 -4.74
CA LEU A 190 7.21 19.63 -5.51
C LEU A 190 6.72 20.47 -6.71
N LYS A 191 6.64 21.79 -6.57
CA LYS A 191 6.24 22.68 -7.67
C LYS A 191 7.31 22.74 -8.76
N ALA A 192 8.59 22.67 -8.38
CA ALA A 192 9.70 22.59 -9.32
C ALA A 192 9.83 21.19 -9.97
N ASN A 193 9.33 20.15 -9.31
CA ASN A 193 9.38 18.76 -9.77
C ASN A 193 7.95 18.16 -9.80
N PRO A 194 7.09 18.64 -10.72
CA PRO A 194 5.71 18.19 -10.77
C PRO A 194 5.64 16.70 -11.14
N THR A 195 4.72 15.98 -10.49
CA THR A 195 4.47 14.57 -10.81
C THR A 195 3.78 14.46 -12.17
N THR A 196 4.48 13.88 -13.13
CA THR A 196 3.99 13.54 -14.47
C THR A 196 3.83 12.03 -14.61
N GLU A 197 3.18 11.58 -15.69
CA GLU A 197 3.05 10.15 -16.03
C GLU A 197 4.42 9.46 -16.12
N ASP A 198 5.45 10.22 -16.47
CA ASP A 198 6.81 9.74 -16.61
C ASP A 198 7.72 9.93 -15.40
N SER A 199 7.21 10.47 -14.29
CA SER A 199 8.04 10.69 -13.11
C SER A 199 8.60 9.36 -12.59
N PRO A 200 9.92 9.28 -12.34
CA PRO A 200 10.54 8.11 -11.70
C PRO A 200 9.91 7.78 -10.34
N ALA A 201 9.41 8.80 -9.62
CA ALA A 201 8.79 8.62 -8.33
C ALA A 201 7.46 7.86 -8.42
N LEU A 202 6.73 8.02 -9.53
CA LEU A 202 5.48 7.32 -9.82
C LEU A 202 5.73 5.86 -10.18
N ARG A 203 6.76 5.61 -11.02
CA ARG A 203 7.14 4.27 -11.49
C ARG A 203 8.02 3.47 -10.54
N ALA A 204 8.36 4.02 -9.39
CA ALA A 204 9.28 3.38 -8.48
C ALA A 204 8.74 2.02 -7.99
N ARG A 205 9.54 0.97 -8.16
CA ARG A 205 9.12 -0.39 -7.75
C ARG A 205 8.90 -0.45 -6.24
N VAL A 206 7.82 -1.11 -5.88
CA VAL A 206 7.57 -1.59 -4.51
C VAL A 206 7.77 -3.10 -4.53
N GLN A 207 8.44 -3.64 -3.52
CA GLN A 207 8.69 -5.07 -3.38
C GLN A 207 7.35 -5.83 -3.42
N GLY A 208 7.22 -6.80 -4.32
CA GLY A 208 6.00 -7.61 -4.51
C GLY A 208 4.96 -7.03 -5.48
N ALA A 209 5.13 -5.83 -6.01
CA ALA A 209 4.26 -5.30 -7.07
C ALA A 209 4.81 -5.65 -8.46
N PRO A 210 3.95 -6.00 -9.45
CA PRO A 210 4.38 -6.20 -10.82
C PRO A 210 4.99 -4.90 -11.36
N ALA A 211 6.09 -5.04 -12.10
CA ALA A 211 6.76 -3.89 -12.69
C ALA A 211 5.89 -3.31 -13.80
N ALA A 212 5.63 -2.00 -13.75
CA ALA A 212 4.99 -1.31 -14.87
C ALA A 212 5.88 -1.42 -16.11
N ASP A 213 5.27 -1.81 -17.25
CA ASP A 213 5.94 -1.77 -18.55
C ASP A 213 6.22 -0.30 -18.91
N PRO A 214 7.49 0.11 -19.10
CA PRO A 214 7.83 1.48 -19.44
C PRO A 214 7.24 1.95 -20.78
N SER A 215 6.81 1.03 -21.65
CA SER A 215 6.25 1.33 -22.97
C SER A 215 4.77 1.73 -22.92
N LYS A 216 4.06 1.41 -21.82
CA LYS A 216 2.63 1.67 -21.66
C LYS A 216 2.39 2.96 -20.86
N PRO A 217 1.39 3.78 -21.21
CA PRO A 217 1.02 4.95 -20.40
C PRO A 217 0.65 4.53 -18.97
N TRP A 218 0.86 5.43 -18.01
CA TRP A 218 0.53 5.15 -16.62
C TRP A 218 -0.99 4.93 -16.47
N PRO A 219 -1.42 3.82 -15.83
CA PRO A 219 -2.84 3.57 -15.64
C PRO A 219 -3.46 4.70 -14.79
N LYS A 220 -4.66 5.15 -15.16
CA LYS A 220 -5.40 6.17 -14.43
C LYS A 220 -6.55 5.49 -13.66
N PRO A 221 -6.78 5.86 -12.39
CA PRO A 221 -7.87 5.29 -11.61
C PRO A 221 -9.23 5.67 -12.24
N ALA A 222 -10.19 4.75 -12.21
CA ALA A 222 -11.56 5.04 -12.62
C ALA A 222 -12.26 5.84 -11.51
N VAL A 223 -12.20 7.17 -11.58
CA VAL A 223 -12.79 8.06 -10.56
C VAL A 223 -14.27 8.30 -10.87
N PRO A 224 -15.21 7.89 -9.99
CA PRO A 224 -16.62 8.21 -10.16
C PRO A 224 -16.84 9.73 -10.20
N ARG A 225 -17.84 10.18 -10.95
CA ARG A 225 -18.16 11.61 -11.03
C ARG A 225 -18.41 12.19 -9.63
N GLY A 226 -17.84 13.36 -9.38
CA GLY A 226 -17.94 14.06 -8.08
C GLY A 226 -16.90 13.66 -7.04
N TRP A 227 -16.19 12.54 -7.23
CA TRP A 227 -15.10 12.17 -6.33
C TRP A 227 -13.86 12.98 -6.66
N LYS A 228 -13.33 13.69 -5.67
CA LYS A 228 -12.05 14.40 -5.79
C LYS A 228 -10.93 13.39 -5.55
N MET A 229 -10.18 13.03 -6.59
CA MET A 229 -9.05 12.10 -6.52
C MET A 229 -7.94 12.56 -7.48
N GLY A 230 -6.69 12.19 -7.20
CA GLY A 230 -5.59 12.37 -8.14
C GLY A 230 -5.70 11.42 -9.33
N GLU A 231 -5.29 11.88 -10.51
CA GLU A 231 -5.21 11.07 -11.73
C GLU A 231 -3.94 10.21 -11.76
N LEU A 232 -2.87 10.71 -11.13
CA LEU A 232 -1.60 10.00 -11.02
C LEU A 232 -1.42 9.55 -9.57
N LEU A 233 -1.64 8.26 -9.35
CA LEU A 233 -1.48 7.62 -8.05
C LEU A 233 -0.40 6.53 -8.13
N PRO A 234 0.35 6.29 -7.04
CA PRO A 234 1.27 5.16 -6.97
C PRO A 234 0.56 3.83 -7.24
N TYR A 235 1.27 2.85 -7.81
CA TYR A 235 0.68 1.55 -8.17
C TYR A 235 0.08 0.80 -6.96
N ILE A 236 0.60 1.04 -5.75
CA ILE A 236 0.09 0.46 -4.50
C ILE A 236 -1.23 1.11 -4.03
N SER A 237 -1.72 2.12 -4.73
CA SER A 237 -2.99 2.78 -4.39
C SER A 237 -4.17 1.82 -4.57
N PRO A 238 -5.09 1.74 -3.59
CA PRO A 238 -6.31 0.95 -3.73
C PRO A 238 -7.18 1.38 -4.92
N ALA A 239 -7.08 2.65 -5.35
CA ALA A 239 -7.83 3.17 -6.49
C ALA A 239 -7.30 2.66 -7.85
N MET A 240 -6.09 2.09 -7.89
CA MET A 240 -5.50 1.52 -9.09
C MET A 240 -5.98 0.09 -9.35
N THR A 241 -6.44 -0.61 -8.31
CA THR A 241 -6.80 -2.03 -8.34
C THR A 241 -8.32 -2.28 -8.30
N GLY A 242 -9.13 -1.28 -7.89
CA GLY A 242 -10.52 -1.50 -7.48
C GLY A 242 -11.58 -0.66 -8.19
N GLY A 243 -11.89 -0.99 -9.45
CA GLY A 243 -13.08 -0.48 -10.16
C GLY A 243 -13.76 -1.48 -11.09
N GLY A 244 -13.36 -2.74 -11.03
CA GLY A 244 -13.80 -3.80 -11.94
C GLY A 244 -12.70 -4.83 -12.03
N VAL A 245 -13.08 -6.11 -12.04
CA VAL A 245 -12.21 -7.26 -12.26
C VAL A 245 -11.19 -6.87 -13.34
N SER A 246 -9.91 -6.76 -12.99
CA SER A 246 -8.93 -6.36 -13.98
C SER A 246 -9.04 -7.32 -15.17
N GLU A 247 -9.25 -6.78 -16.37
CA GLU A 247 -9.22 -7.60 -17.59
C GLU A 247 -7.90 -8.37 -17.69
N ASN A 248 -6.86 -7.89 -17.01
CA ASN A 248 -5.57 -8.55 -16.86
C ASN A 248 -5.61 -9.77 -15.93
N LEU A 249 -6.33 -9.77 -14.81
CA LEU A 249 -6.46 -10.97 -13.97
C LEU A 249 -7.32 -12.04 -14.66
N PHE A 250 -8.38 -11.65 -15.36
CA PHE A 250 -9.20 -12.58 -16.14
C PHE A 250 -8.47 -13.08 -17.40
N LYS A 251 -7.70 -12.23 -18.09
CA LYS A 251 -6.81 -12.64 -19.19
C LYS A 251 -5.64 -13.49 -18.72
N ASP A 252 -5.00 -13.16 -17.61
CA ASP A 252 -3.88 -13.93 -17.08
C ASP A 252 -4.38 -15.27 -16.53
N MET A 253 -5.56 -15.31 -15.89
CA MET A 253 -6.24 -16.56 -15.51
C MET A 253 -6.69 -17.37 -16.74
N MET A 254 -7.24 -16.75 -17.78
CA MET A 254 -7.55 -17.46 -19.04
C MET A 254 -6.32 -17.92 -19.80
N LYS A 255 -5.22 -17.16 -19.76
CA LYS A 255 -3.95 -17.51 -20.39
C LYS A 255 -3.24 -18.63 -19.63
N GLU A 256 -3.38 -18.65 -18.30
CA GLU A 256 -2.94 -19.75 -17.45
C GLU A 256 -3.83 -20.99 -17.62
N MET A 257 -5.14 -20.82 -17.83
CA MET A 257 -6.08 -21.91 -18.10
C MET A 257 -6.03 -22.43 -19.55
N GLN A 258 -5.61 -21.61 -20.50
CA GLN A 258 -5.34 -22.01 -21.89
C GLN A 258 -3.91 -22.54 -22.07
N GLY A 259 -3.01 -22.24 -21.13
CA GLY A 259 -1.66 -22.79 -21.04
C GLY A 259 -1.55 -24.03 -20.14
N GLY A 260 -2.56 -24.29 -19.29
CA GLY A 260 -2.69 -25.49 -18.48
C GLY A 260 -3.44 -26.57 -19.23
N GLY A 261 -2.70 -27.52 -19.80
CA GLY A 261 -3.24 -28.61 -20.62
C GLY A 261 -4.40 -29.36 -19.98
N ASP A 262 -5.34 -29.77 -20.83
CA ASP A 262 -6.51 -30.58 -20.52
C ASP A 262 -6.19 -31.72 -19.53
N PRO A 263 -6.69 -31.69 -18.29
CA PRO A 263 -6.56 -32.82 -17.38
C PRO A 263 -7.33 -34.05 -17.88
N MET A 264 -8.21 -33.88 -18.90
CA MET A 264 -8.93 -34.97 -19.56
C MET A 264 -8.04 -35.77 -20.53
N ALA A 265 -7.01 -35.14 -21.12
CA ALA A 265 -6.07 -35.83 -22.01
C ALA A 265 -5.09 -36.71 -21.23
N ALA A 266 -4.75 -36.33 -20.00
CA ALA A 266 -3.91 -37.14 -19.11
C ALA A 266 -4.64 -38.36 -18.53
N LEU A 267 -5.98 -38.35 -18.46
CA LEU A 267 -6.78 -39.48 -17.99
C LEU A 267 -7.06 -40.52 -19.08
N MET A 268 -7.15 -40.11 -20.35
CA MET A 268 -7.35 -41.02 -21.49
C MET A 268 -6.06 -41.60 -22.09
N GLY A 269 -4.88 -41.14 -21.64
CA GLY A 269 -3.58 -41.72 -22.02
C GLY A 269 -3.10 -42.87 -21.12
N GLY A 270 -3.94 -43.29 -20.16
CA GLY A 270 -3.60 -44.23 -19.10
C GLY A 270 -4.00 -45.69 -19.34
N GLU A 271 -4.23 -46.10 -20.58
CA GLU A 271 -4.39 -47.52 -20.90
C GLU A 271 -3.44 -47.91 -22.03
N GLN A 272 -2.63 -48.94 -21.74
CA GLN A 272 -1.88 -49.78 -22.68
C GLN A 272 -0.36 -49.53 -22.77
N ALA A 273 0.38 -50.06 -21.79
CA ALA A 273 1.72 -50.60 -22.03
C ALA A 273 2.06 -51.71 -21.02
N GLY A 274 1.88 -52.98 -21.43
CA GLY A 274 2.35 -54.17 -20.72
C GLY A 274 2.39 -55.35 -21.69
N GLY A 275 3.55 -55.61 -22.29
CA GLY A 275 3.69 -56.43 -23.48
C GLY A 275 3.76 -57.95 -23.27
N SER A 276 3.64 -58.70 -24.38
CA SER A 276 4.55 -59.78 -24.77
C SER A 276 4.16 -60.39 -26.13
N ASN A 277 5.18 -60.50 -27.00
CA ASN A 277 5.49 -61.61 -27.92
C ASN A 277 4.43 -62.16 -28.90
N GLU A 278 4.61 -61.92 -30.20
CA GLU A 278 5.00 -62.94 -31.22
C GLU A 278 4.96 -62.38 -32.65
N LYS A 279 5.98 -62.73 -33.44
CA LYS A 279 6.09 -62.60 -34.92
C LYS A 279 5.16 -63.64 -35.60
N PRO A 280 5.03 -63.74 -36.96
CA PRO A 280 5.45 -62.83 -38.04
C PRO A 280 4.35 -62.64 -39.15
N SER A 281 4.67 -61.81 -40.15
CA SER A 281 4.61 -62.13 -41.59
C SER A 281 3.79 -61.20 -42.52
N LYS A 282 4.54 -60.68 -43.51
CA LYS A 282 4.20 -60.47 -44.93
C LYS A 282 2.75 -60.08 -45.30
N LYS A 283 2.60 -58.91 -45.93
CA LYS A 283 2.55 -58.80 -47.41
C LYS A 283 2.47 -57.35 -47.89
N LYS A 284 3.41 -57.04 -48.80
CA LYS A 284 3.35 -56.01 -49.82
C LYS A 284 2.09 -56.20 -50.69
N LYS A 285 1.29 -55.15 -50.92
CA LYS A 285 0.68 -54.89 -52.24
C LYS A 285 0.10 -53.47 -52.30
N GLY A 286 0.67 -52.65 -53.18
CA GLY A 286 0.04 -51.41 -53.62
C GLY A 286 -1.08 -51.64 -54.63
N LYS A 287 -1.88 -50.59 -54.80
CA LYS A 287 -2.83 -50.20 -55.87
C LYS A 287 -3.88 -49.35 -55.13
N GLY A 288 -4.15 -48.09 -55.43
CA GLY A 288 -4.16 -47.41 -56.73
C GLY A 288 -5.62 -47.27 -57.18
N LYS A 289 -6.01 -46.02 -57.46
CA LYS A 289 -7.30 -45.57 -58.06
C LYS A 289 -8.50 -45.61 -57.10
N ALA A 290 -9.46 -44.69 -57.16
CA ALA A 290 -9.79 -43.63 -58.12
C ALA A 290 -10.36 -42.43 -57.35
#